data_AF-A0A7W1PI29-F1
#
_entry.id   AF-A0A7W1PI29-F1
#
_cell.length_a   1.000
_cell.length_b   1.000
_cell.length_c   1.000
_cell.angle_alpha   90.00
_cell.angle_beta   90.00
_cell.angle_gamma   90.00
#
_symmetry.space_group_name_H-M   'P 1'
#
loop_
_entity.id
_entity.type
_entity.pdbx_description
1 polymer ?
#
loop_
_entity_poly.entity_id
_entity_poly.type
_entity_poly.pdbx_seq_one_letter_code
_entity_poly.pdbx_strand_id
1 'polypeptide(L)'
;MQAAVSQPPAPPAPPATPVPIDVTVDGAPLAGASPRLAYQAAKEKREVLGQYFSRLLNRRENITGELRNSSITPAERTALEQHLTEINGSIIAMEKQVAAADQEVATAAAVPGSTIQEPRTRQDGPPEEAIVIGASFTGIAIVILSIAWAKRL
;
A
#
# COMPACT_ATOMS: atom_id res chain seq x y z
N MET A 1 50.98 4.07 -47.10
CA MET A 1 49.65 3.58 -47.51
C MET A 1 49.12 2.74 -46.36
N GLN A 2 48.22 3.27 -45.54
CA GLN A 2 47.66 2.57 -44.37
C GLN A 2 46.15 2.48 -44.61
N ALA A 3 45.64 1.26 -44.71
CA ALA A 3 44.23 0.99 -44.99
C ALA A 3 43.42 1.19 -43.71
N ALA A 4 42.47 2.13 -43.74
CA ALA A 4 41.45 2.28 -42.71
C ALA A 4 40.37 1.21 -42.93
N VAL A 5 40.26 0.29 -41.98
CA VAL A 5 39.17 -0.68 -41.88
C VAL A 5 37.93 0.06 -41.36
N SER A 6 36.89 0.13 -42.17
CA SER A 6 35.57 0.66 -41.81
C SER A 6 34.77 -0.42 -41.06
N GLN A 7 34.55 -0.21 -39.76
CA GLN A 7 33.68 -1.05 -38.93
C GLN A 7 32.20 -0.70 -39.20
N PRO A 8 31.30 -1.67 -39.44
CA PRO A 8 29.88 -1.39 -39.63
C PRO A 8 29.24 -0.87 -38.32
N PRO A 9 28.22 0.00 -38.38
CA PRO A 9 27.51 0.46 -37.20
C PRO A 9 26.82 -0.70 -36.48
N ALA A 10 26.97 -0.75 -35.16
CA ALA A 10 26.35 -1.76 -34.31
C ALA A 10 24.81 -1.69 -34.39
N PRO A 11 24.10 -2.83 -34.35
CA PRO A 11 22.64 -2.85 -34.33
C PRO A 11 22.08 -2.07 -33.12
N PRO A 12 20.91 -1.42 -33.24
CA PRO A 12 20.24 -0.79 -32.12
C PRO A 12 19.96 -1.83 -31.02
N ALA A 13 20.26 -1.46 -29.77
CA ALA A 13 20.04 -2.32 -28.62
C ALA A 13 18.54 -2.68 -28.49
N PRO A 14 18.20 -3.93 -28.16
CA PRO A 14 16.82 -4.33 -27.93
C PRO A 14 16.20 -3.51 -26.78
N PRO A 15 14.89 -3.24 -26.81
CA PRO A 15 14.20 -2.54 -25.74
C PRO A 15 14.40 -3.29 -24.42
N ALA A 16 14.81 -2.55 -23.38
CA ALA A 16 14.95 -3.10 -22.04
C ALA A 16 13.61 -3.68 -21.57
N THR A 17 13.61 -4.98 -21.26
CA THR A 17 12.44 -5.65 -20.68
C THR A 17 12.11 -4.99 -19.34
N PRO A 18 10.85 -4.60 -19.07
CA PRO A 18 10.46 -4.06 -17.78
C PRO A 18 10.77 -5.09 -16.69
N VAL A 19 11.57 -4.72 -15.71
CA VAL A 19 11.80 -5.57 -14.53
C VAL A 19 10.50 -5.55 -13.72
N PRO A 20 9.85 -6.70 -13.45
CA PRO A 20 8.68 -6.74 -12.59
C PRO A 20 9.09 -6.25 -11.20
N ILE A 21 8.34 -5.26 -10.68
CA ILE A 21 8.49 -4.80 -9.31
C ILE A 21 7.79 -5.84 -8.45
N ASP A 22 8.54 -6.75 -7.83
CA ASP A 22 8.00 -7.69 -6.85
C ASP A 22 7.57 -6.90 -5.61
N VAL A 23 6.26 -6.76 -5.41
CA VAL A 23 5.69 -6.28 -4.15
C VAL A 23 5.93 -7.38 -3.13
N THR A 24 6.81 -7.11 -2.17
CA THR A 24 7.09 -8.04 -1.08
C THR A 24 6.27 -7.65 0.15
N VAL A 25 5.59 -8.63 0.76
CA VAL A 25 5.02 -8.52 2.11
C VAL A 25 5.72 -9.56 2.96
N ASP A 26 6.28 -9.16 4.10
CA ASP A 26 7.12 -10.01 4.97
C ASP A 26 8.31 -10.69 4.23
N GLY A 27 8.93 -9.99 3.28
CA GLY A 27 10.11 -10.49 2.56
C GLY A 27 9.83 -11.60 1.55
N ALA A 28 8.57 -12.02 1.39
CA ALA A 28 8.14 -12.91 0.33
C ALA A 28 7.59 -12.08 -0.85
N PRO A 29 8.05 -12.29 -2.10
CA PRO A 29 7.37 -11.74 -3.25
C PRO A 29 5.96 -12.30 -3.27
N LEU A 30 4.96 -11.41 -3.33
CA LEU A 30 3.58 -11.82 -3.55
C LEU A 30 3.51 -12.48 -4.94
N ALA A 31 3.59 -13.81 -4.96
CA ALA A 31 3.39 -14.58 -6.18
C ALA A 31 2.00 -14.25 -6.73
N GLY A 32 1.95 -13.48 -7.83
CA GLY A 32 0.70 -12.99 -8.43
C GLY A 32 0.30 -11.55 -8.07
N ALA A 33 1.17 -10.75 -7.43
CA ALA A 33 0.92 -9.31 -7.32
C ALA A 33 0.85 -8.69 -8.71
N SER A 34 -0.36 -8.32 -9.14
CA SER A 34 -0.53 -7.62 -10.41
C SER A 34 0.20 -6.27 -10.34
N PRO A 35 0.82 -5.79 -11.44
CA PRO A 35 1.41 -4.44 -11.50
C PRO A 35 0.47 -3.33 -11.00
N ARG A 36 -0.84 -3.59 -11.07
CA ARG A 36 -1.89 -2.74 -10.51
C ARG A 36 -1.88 -2.69 -8.99
N LEU A 37 -1.76 -3.83 -8.31
CA LEU A 37 -1.66 -3.87 -6.84
C LEU A 37 -0.43 -3.12 -6.34
N ALA A 38 0.70 -3.24 -7.05
CA ALA A 38 1.92 -2.48 -6.75
C ALA A 38 1.68 -0.97 -6.83
N TYR A 39 1.07 -0.51 -7.93
CA TYR A 39 0.72 0.89 -8.13
C TYR A 39 -0.28 1.40 -7.09
N GLN A 40 -1.32 0.61 -6.76
CA GLN A 40 -2.29 0.97 -5.74
C GLN A 40 -1.63 1.09 -4.36
N ALA A 41 -0.82 0.10 -3.95
CA ALA A 41 -0.12 0.14 -2.68
C ALA A 41 0.80 1.37 -2.57
N ALA A 42 1.55 1.70 -3.62
CA ALA A 42 2.39 2.90 -3.66
C ALA A 42 1.55 4.18 -3.53
N LYS A 43 0.40 4.25 -4.21
CA LYS A 43 -0.52 5.39 -4.14
C LYS A 43 -1.11 5.57 -2.74
N GLU A 44 -1.59 4.49 -2.12
CA GLU A 44 -2.13 4.50 -0.76
C GLU A 44 -1.05 4.93 0.25
N LYS A 45 0.18 4.40 0.14
CA LYS A 45 1.32 4.82 0.95
C LYS A 45 1.56 6.33 0.84
N ARG A 46 1.58 6.87 -0.39
CA ARG A 46 1.75 8.30 -0.65
C ARG A 46 0.62 9.14 -0.04
N GLU A 47 -0.62 8.68 -0.15
CA GLU A 47 -1.77 9.36 0.44
C GLU A 47 -1.68 9.42 1.96
N VAL A 48 -1.40 8.28 2.59
CA VAL A 48 -1.24 8.19 4.05
C VAL A 48 -0.13 9.12 4.53
N LEU A 49 1.05 9.11 3.87
CA LEU A 49 2.15 10.03 4.18
C LEU A 49 1.74 11.51 4.01
N GLY A 50 0.99 11.84 2.96
CA GLY A 50 0.44 13.18 2.74
C GLY A 50 -0.52 13.64 3.85
N GLN A 51 -1.36 12.73 4.36
CA GLN A 51 -2.23 13.00 5.50
C GLN A 51 -1.41 13.26 6.78
N TYR A 52 -0.37 12.46 7.05
CA TYR A 52 0.54 12.70 8.18
C TYR A 52 1.25 14.04 8.05
N PHE A 53 1.76 14.38 6.86
CA PHE A 53 2.40 15.66 6.60
C PHE A 53 1.45 16.84 6.86
N SER A 54 0.21 16.75 6.37
CA SER A 54 -0.82 17.77 6.61
C SER A 54 -1.12 17.95 8.11
N ARG A 55 -1.16 16.85 8.87
CA ARG A 55 -1.31 16.92 10.34
C ARG A 55 -0.15 17.63 11.02
N LEU A 56 1.09 17.39 10.56
CA LEU A 56 2.28 18.09 11.09
C LEU A 56 2.23 19.59 10.78
N LEU A 57 1.85 19.97 9.56
CA LEU A 57 1.70 21.38 9.18
C LEU A 57 0.62 22.09 10.02
N ASN A 58 -0.53 21.44 10.21
CA ASN A 58 -1.59 21.97 11.08
C ASN A 58 -1.11 22.14 12.53
N ARG A 59 -0.36 21.16 13.06
CA ARG A 59 0.19 21.27 14.41
C ARG A 59 1.21 22.41 14.53
N ARG A 60 2.03 22.60 13.51
CA ARG A 60 2.97 23.73 13.41
C ARG A 60 2.23 25.08 13.46
N GLU A 61 1.15 25.21 12.69
CA GLU A 61 0.35 26.44 12.67
C GLU A 61 -0.30 26.70 14.02
N ASN A 62 -0.86 25.66 14.66
CA ASN A 62 -1.45 25.77 16.00
C ASN A 62 -0.43 26.26 17.03
N ILE A 63 0.77 25.67 17.10
CA ILE A 63 1.83 26.10 18.02
C ILE A 63 2.27 27.54 17.70
N THR A 64 2.38 27.89 16.42
CA THR A 64 2.74 29.26 16.01
C THR A 64 1.63 30.26 16.38
N GLY A 65 0.37 29.82 16.37
CA GLY A 65 -0.78 30.58 16.87
C GLY A 65 -0.72 30.77 18.39
N GLU A 66 -0.43 29.72 19.14
CA GLU A 66 -0.26 29.76 20.59
C GLU A 66 0.91 30.67 21.01
N LEU A 67 2.05 30.61 20.31
CA LEU A 67 3.21 31.49 20.56
C LEU A 67 2.92 32.99 20.36
N ARG A 68 1.96 33.30 19.48
CA ARG A 68 1.48 34.67 19.24
C ARG A 68 0.50 35.15 20.33
N ASN A 69 -0.03 34.25 21.14
CA ASN A 69 -0.88 34.63 22.25
C ASN A 69 -0.07 35.36 23.33
N SER A 70 -0.52 36.56 23.73
CA SER A 70 0.14 37.39 24.75
C SER A 70 -0.09 36.92 26.18
N SER A 71 -0.98 35.95 26.40
CA SER A 71 -1.36 35.45 27.73
C SER A 71 -0.57 34.22 28.21
N ILE A 72 0.43 33.76 27.44
CA ILE A 72 1.30 32.63 27.82
C ILE A 72 2.46 33.09 28.71
N THR A 73 2.86 32.22 29.63
CA THR A 73 4.03 32.45 30.50
C THR A 73 5.35 32.25 29.74
N PRO A 74 6.48 32.80 30.23
CA PRO A 74 7.80 32.58 29.60
C PRO A 74 8.23 31.11 29.54
N ALA A 75 7.83 30.31 30.54
CA ALA A 75 8.12 28.88 30.57
C ALA A 75 7.35 28.12 29.48
N GLU A 76 6.05 28.42 29.31
CA GLU A 76 5.22 27.85 28.24
C GLU A 76 5.73 28.25 26.85
N ARG A 77 6.14 29.53 26.68
CA ARG A 77 6.75 30.00 25.43
C ARG A 77 7.98 29.17 25.06
N THR A 78 8.89 28.97 26.02
CA THR A 78 10.10 28.16 25.80
C THR A 78 9.75 26.71 25.41
N ALA A 79 8.77 26.10 26.08
CA ALA A 79 8.35 24.74 25.76
C ALA A 79 7.72 24.64 24.35
N LEU A 80 6.90 25.61 23.97
CA LEU A 80 6.30 25.67 22.63
C LEU A 80 7.35 25.90 21.53
N GLU A 81 8.38 26.71 21.78
CA GLU A 81 9.50 26.92 20.85
C GLU A 81 10.32 25.63 20.64
N GLN A 82 10.54 24.86 21.70
CA GLN A 82 11.18 23.54 21.61
C GLN A 82 10.34 22.57 20.78
N HIS A 83 9.04 22.46 21.06
CA HIS A 83 8.15 21.62 20.27
C HIS A 83 8.04 22.06 18.80
N LEU A 84 8.06 23.37 18.53
CA LEU A 84 8.08 23.89 17.15
C LEU A 84 9.33 23.42 16.41
N THR A 85 10.48 23.41 17.09
CA THR A 85 11.75 22.93 16.53
C THR A 85 11.70 21.42 16.22
N GLU A 86 11.16 20.61 17.13
CA GLU A 86 10.97 19.17 16.92
C GLU A 86 10.03 18.88 15.73
N ILE A 87 8.92 19.60 15.63
CA ILE A 87 7.97 19.46 14.51
C ILE A 87 8.63 19.87 13.20
N ASN A 88 9.40 20.96 13.17
CA ASN A 88 10.13 21.36 11.97
C ASN A 88 11.11 20.29 11.50
N GLY A 89 11.83 19.65 12.43
CA GLY A 89 12.68 18.49 12.11
C GLY A 89 11.88 17.32 11.52
N SER A 90 10.70 17.04 12.09
CA SER A 90 9.80 15.99 11.60
C SER A 90 9.23 16.30 10.22
N ILE A 91 8.88 17.56 9.94
CA ILE A 91 8.41 18.04 8.63
C ILE A 91 9.49 17.79 7.57
N ILE A 92 10.73 18.20 7.82
CA ILE A 92 11.85 18.02 6.87
C ILE A 92 12.11 16.53 6.61
N ALA A 93 12.05 15.69 7.64
CA ALA A 93 12.19 14.25 7.47
C ALA A 93 11.04 13.66 6.64
N MET A 94 9.81 14.11 6.88
CA MET A 94 8.62 13.67 6.17
C MET A 94 8.61 14.11 4.70
N GLU A 95 9.08 15.32 4.38
CA GLU A 95 9.21 15.81 2.99
C GLU A 95 10.05 14.86 2.14
N LYS A 96 11.15 14.35 2.70
CA LYS A 96 12.00 13.35 2.01
C LYS A 96 11.26 12.04 1.77
N GLN A 97 10.46 11.59 2.74
CA GLN A 97 9.68 10.35 2.61
C GLN A 97 8.56 10.49 1.57
N VAL A 98 7.88 11.64 1.54
CA VAL A 98 6.86 11.94 0.52
C VAL A 98 7.49 11.97 -0.87
N ALA A 99 8.66 12.63 -1.03
CA ALA A 99 9.37 12.65 -2.31
C ALA A 99 9.80 11.24 -2.77
N ALA A 100 10.25 10.38 -1.85
CA ALA A 100 10.56 8.99 -2.17
C ALA A 100 9.30 8.20 -2.57
N ALA A 101 8.19 8.38 -1.85
CA ALA A 101 6.91 7.76 -2.19
C ALA A 101 6.35 8.24 -3.54
N ASP A 102 6.53 9.51 -3.89
CA ASP A 102 6.17 10.05 -5.20
C ASP A 102 6.97 9.36 -6.33
N GLN A 103 8.26 9.09 -6.10
CA GLN A 103 9.08 8.32 -7.04
C GLN A 103 8.62 6.87 -7.14
N GLU A 104 8.28 6.21 -6.04
CA GLU A 104 7.73 4.85 -6.04
C GLU A 104 6.40 4.76 -6.81
N VAL A 105 5.52 5.75 -6.67
CA VAL A 105 4.27 5.82 -7.45
C VAL A 105 4.58 5.99 -8.94
N ALA A 106 5.54 6.86 -9.28
CA ALA A 106 5.93 7.09 -10.67
C ALA A 106 6.54 5.84 -11.32
N THR A 107 7.42 5.12 -10.60
CA THR A 107 8.01 3.87 -11.10
C THR A 107 6.97 2.77 -11.25
N ALA A 108 6.03 2.64 -10.29
CA ALA A 108 4.95 1.68 -10.38
C ALA A 108 3.96 2.00 -11.52
N ALA A 109 3.68 3.29 -11.76
CA ALA A 109 2.80 3.72 -12.87
C ALA A 109 3.41 3.48 -14.25
N ALA A 110 4.74 3.43 -14.36
CA ALA A 110 5.44 3.17 -15.62
C ALA A 110 5.30 1.70 -16.08
N VAL A 111 4.85 0.79 -15.20
CA VAL A 111 4.67 -0.62 -15.56
C VAL A 111 3.37 -0.79 -16.37
N PRO A 112 3.41 -1.40 -17.58
CA PRO A 112 2.22 -1.67 -18.37
C PRO A 112 1.17 -2.49 -17.61
N GLY A 113 -0.11 -2.14 -17.74
CA GLY A 113 -1.22 -2.81 -17.06
C GLY A 113 -1.47 -2.37 -15.62
N SER A 114 -0.62 -1.50 -15.04
CA SER A 114 -0.77 -0.99 -13.66
C SER A 114 -2.01 -0.13 -13.42
N THR A 115 -2.51 0.56 -14.44
CA THR A 115 -3.66 1.48 -14.32
C THR A 115 -4.99 0.83 -14.73
N ILE A 116 -4.96 -0.32 -15.42
CA ILE A 116 -6.16 -0.99 -15.99
C ILE A 116 -6.98 -1.63 -14.88
N GLN A 117 -8.27 -1.31 -14.80
CA GLN A 117 -9.18 -1.84 -13.79
C GLN A 117 -9.46 -3.33 -14.04
N GLU A 118 -8.83 -4.20 -13.26
CA GLU A 118 -9.15 -5.64 -13.28
C GLU A 118 -10.62 -5.83 -12.88
N PRO A 119 -11.38 -6.67 -13.62
CA PRO A 119 -12.71 -7.08 -13.20
C PRO A 119 -12.62 -7.63 -11.78
N ARG A 120 -13.48 -7.16 -10.87
CA ARG A 120 -13.53 -7.71 -9.51
C ARG A 120 -13.69 -9.21 -9.64
N THR A 121 -12.72 -9.97 -9.15
CA THR A 121 -12.87 -11.42 -9.00
C THR A 121 -14.03 -11.62 -8.04
N ARG A 122 -15.20 -11.94 -8.60
CA ARG A 122 -16.35 -12.34 -7.83
C ARG A 122 -15.90 -13.58 -7.07
N GLN A 123 -15.84 -13.48 -5.76
CA GLN A 123 -15.54 -14.62 -4.91
C GLN A 123 -16.79 -15.52 -4.91
N ASP A 124 -17.02 -16.21 -6.03
CA ASP A 124 -18.09 -17.18 -6.22
C ASP A 124 -17.68 -18.49 -5.53
N GLY A 125 -17.47 -18.41 -4.21
CA GLY A 125 -17.53 -19.59 -3.36
C GLY A 125 -19.01 -19.91 -3.09
N PRO A 126 -19.40 -21.19 -2.90
CA PRO A 126 -20.73 -21.49 -2.38
C PRO A 126 -20.94 -20.67 -1.11
N PRO A 127 -22.07 -19.95 -0.98
CA PRO A 127 -22.31 -19.07 0.15
C PRO A 127 -22.12 -19.88 1.43
N GLU A 128 -21.40 -19.31 2.41
CA GLU A 128 -21.11 -20.01 3.66
C GLU A 128 -22.39 -20.48 4.36
N GLU A 129 -23.47 -19.71 4.17
CA GLU A 129 -24.85 -20.07 4.52
C GLU A 129 -25.30 -21.42 3.93
N ALA A 130 -25.01 -21.71 2.65
CA ALA A 130 -25.39 -22.97 2.02
C ALA A 130 -24.62 -24.18 2.58
N ILE A 131 -23.35 -23.98 2.95
CA ILE A 131 -22.54 -25.03 3.58
C ILE A 131 -23.08 -25.33 4.99
N VAL A 132 -23.34 -24.29 5.78
CA VAL A 132 -23.85 -24.43 7.16
C VAL A 132 -25.25 -25.04 7.18
N ILE A 133 -26.15 -24.62 6.28
CA ILE A 133 -27.51 -25.17 6.17
C ILE A 133 -27.44 -26.64 5.74
N GLY A 134 -26.63 -26.98 4.74
CA GLY A 134 -26.49 -28.35 4.25
C GLY A 134 -25.94 -29.30 5.32
N ALA A 135 -24.91 -28.87 6.05
CA ALA A 135 -24.32 -29.67 7.13
C ALA A 135 -25.31 -29.88 8.29
N SER A 136 -26.05 -28.84 8.67
CA SER A 136 -27.05 -28.91 9.75
C SER A 136 -28.19 -29.87 9.41
N PHE A 137 -28.74 -29.76 8.19
CA PHE A 137 -29.80 -30.66 7.74
C PHE A 137 -29.33 -32.12 7.69
N THR A 138 -28.13 -32.35 7.14
CA THR A 138 -27.55 -33.69 7.04
C THR A 138 -27.29 -34.29 8.41
N GLY A 139 -26.75 -33.52 9.36
CA GLY A 139 -26.53 -33.97 10.74
C GLY A 139 -27.83 -34.39 11.43
N ILE A 140 -28.88 -33.57 11.32
CA ILE A 140 -30.21 -33.90 11.91
C ILE A 140 -30.80 -35.15 11.25
N ALA A 141 -30.72 -35.26 9.92
CA ALA A 141 -31.22 -36.42 9.19
C ALA A 141 -30.51 -37.72 9.60
N ILE A 142 -29.19 -37.69 9.77
CA ILE A 142 -28.41 -38.85 10.23
C ILE A 142 -28.82 -39.26 11.65
N VAL A 143 -29.05 -38.30 12.56
CA VAL A 143 -29.49 -38.60 13.93
C VAL A 143 -30.86 -39.28 13.92
N ILE A 144 -31.82 -38.74 13.15
CA ILE A 144 -33.17 -39.34 13.04
C ILE A 144 -33.08 -40.75 12.44
N LEU A 145 -32.28 -40.93 11.40
CA LEU A 145 -32.10 -42.22 10.75
C LEU A 145 -31.45 -43.24 11.70
N SER A 146 -30.47 -42.81 12.50
CA SER A 146 -29.79 -43.63 13.50
C SER A 146 -30.75 -44.10 14.59
N ILE A 147 -31.63 -43.22 15.09
CA ILE A 147 -32.68 -43.58 16.07
C ILE A 147 -33.68 -44.54 15.44
N ALA A 148 -34.09 -44.30 14.19
CA ALA A 148 -35.03 -45.17 13.49
C ALA A 148 -34.47 -46.59 13.28
N TRP A 149 -33.19 -46.71 12.92
CA TRP A 149 -32.51 -48.01 12.80
C TRP A 149 -32.27 -48.68 14.15
N ALA A 150 -31.95 -47.92 15.20
CA ALA A 150 -31.77 -48.45 16.55
C ALA A 150 -33.06 -49.04 17.15
N LYS A 151 -34.25 -48.61 16.69
CA LYS A 151 -35.53 -49.19 17.10
C LYS A 151 -35.98 -50.39 16.25
N ARG A 152 -35.24 -50.71 15.17
CA ARG A 152 -35.58 -51.79 14.22
C ARG A 152 -34.79 -53.09 14.48
N LEU A 153 -33.70 -53.03 15.23
CA LEU A 153 -32.98 -54.16 15.83
C LEU A 153 -33.47 -54.39 17.27
#